data_AF-A0A1Q7W238-F1
#
_entry.id   AF-A0A1Q7W238-F1
#
_cell.length_a   1.000
_cell.length_b   1.000
_cell.length_c   1.000
_cell.angle_alpha   90.00
_cell.angle_beta   90.00
_cell.angle_gamma   90.00
#
_symmetry.space_group_name_H-M   'P 1'
#
loop_
_entity.id
_entity.type
_entity.pdbx_description
1 polymer ?
#
loop_
_entity_poly.entity_id
_entity_poly.type
_entity_poly.pdbx_seq_one_letter_code
_entity_poly.pdbx_strand_id
1 'polypeptide(L)'
;MTITNIDDQANDDALVFKSDWALGKRFTDQGHVTVTHAKLHAGCCNALMFGSETCSDFKDYVFDDIQIDGANKSGLGLVSMDGANISDVHYKNITVKNVSSPIMQKIGTRKRCGDGPGVGTIKNITYDNITIAGKSSPQYSATIWGADAGHHVSNVTFTNVKINVPGGSSSTSTGLPSNNATDYNPKSIGTRPAYGWFIHNADHITFNGGGVSFTNADSRAAVLVNAASAIKFTGFSFEKSRGPNDFVFQNVNGYCAQATGTPRVSASGSSQSC
;
A
#
# COMPACT_ATOMS: atom_id res chain seq x y z
N MET A 1 -5.83 4.41 22.95
CA MET A 1 -4.39 4.57 23.30
C MET A 1 -3.84 5.80 22.60
N THR A 2 -2.95 6.57 23.25
CA THR A 2 -2.26 7.69 22.62
C THR A 2 -0.74 7.49 22.72
N ILE A 3 -0.04 7.61 21.60
CA ILE A 3 1.42 7.55 21.49
C ILE A 3 1.86 8.90 20.92
N THR A 4 2.78 9.60 21.59
CA THR A 4 3.22 10.93 21.12
C THR A 4 4.69 11.16 21.42
N ASN A 5 5.36 11.93 20.56
CA ASN A 5 6.75 12.38 20.74
C ASN A 5 7.75 11.22 20.89
N ILE A 6 7.56 10.15 20.11
CA ILE A 6 8.48 9.01 20.10
C ILE A 6 9.58 9.21 19.05
N ASP A 7 10.79 8.75 19.37
CA ASP A 7 11.89 8.58 18.44
C ASP A 7 12.37 7.13 18.60
N ASP A 8 12.04 6.28 17.63
CA ASP A 8 12.29 4.85 17.69
C ASP A 8 13.15 4.36 16.53
N GLN A 9 14.25 3.71 16.88
CA GLN A 9 15.19 3.10 15.95
C GLN A 9 15.30 1.61 16.27
N ALA A 10 14.57 0.81 15.51
CA ALA A 10 14.50 -0.63 15.70
C ALA A 10 15.24 -1.37 14.59
N ASN A 11 15.72 -2.57 14.89
CA ASN A 11 16.17 -3.47 13.83
C ASN A 11 14.99 -4.15 13.12
N ASP A 12 13.93 -4.54 13.83
CA ASP A 12 12.75 -5.15 13.22
C ASP A 12 11.78 -4.09 12.69
N ASP A 13 10.51 -4.17 13.08
CA ASP A 13 9.56 -3.10 12.83
C ASP A 13 9.77 -1.97 13.87
N ALA A 14 9.65 -0.70 13.47
CA ALA A 14 9.78 0.41 14.43
C ALA A 14 8.47 0.58 15.23
N LEU A 15 7.40 1.04 14.62
CA LEU A 15 6.07 1.09 15.25
C LEU A 15 5.12 0.09 14.61
N VAL A 16 4.63 -0.87 15.40
CA VAL A 16 3.85 -1.99 14.90
C VAL A 16 2.62 -2.32 15.75
N PHE A 17 1.52 -2.67 15.08
CA PHE A 17 0.28 -3.12 15.69
C PHE A 17 0.02 -4.56 15.28
N LYS A 18 -0.04 -5.46 16.27
CA LYS A 18 -0.21 -6.91 16.09
C LYS A 18 -1.31 -7.40 17.00
N SER A 19 -1.98 -8.46 16.54
CA SER A 19 -2.93 -9.22 17.34
C SER A 19 -2.69 -10.71 17.12
N ASP A 20 -2.26 -11.41 18.16
CA ASP A 20 -1.97 -12.85 18.09
C ASP A 20 -3.03 -13.69 18.82
N TRP A 21 -2.78 -15.00 18.89
CA TRP A 21 -3.64 -15.98 19.56
C TRP A 21 -2.99 -16.56 20.83
N ALA A 22 -1.97 -15.90 21.39
CA ALA A 22 -1.18 -16.47 22.49
C ALA A 22 -2.03 -16.78 23.73
N LEU A 23 -3.11 -16.03 23.96
CA LEU A 23 -4.04 -16.24 25.08
C LEU A 23 -5.28 -17.08 24.72
N GLY A 24 -5.29 -17.74 23.56
CA GLY A 24 -6.39 -18.63 23.18
C GLY A 24 -7.70 -17.94 22.82
N LYS A 25 -7.69 -16.61 22.60
CA LYS A 25 -8.88 -15.80 22.29
C LYS A 25 -8.54 -14.59 21.45
N ARG A 26 -9.55 -14.05 20.75
CA ARG A 26 -9.50 -12.69 20.19
C ARG A 26 -9.63 -11.64 21.28
N PHE A 27 -9.15 -10.44 20.98
CA PHE A 27 -9.50 -9.24 21.73
C PHE A 27 -10.42 -8.37 20.88
N THR A 28 -11.44 -7.81 21.51
CA THR A 28 -12.49 -7.07 20.81
C THR A 28 -12.29 -5.56 20.82
N ASP A 29 -11.33 -5.07 21.60
CA ASP A 29 -11.03 -3.64 21.73
C ASP A 29 -9.53 -3.40 21.52
N GLN A 30 -9.11 -3.51 20.25
CA GLN A 30 -7.76 -3.14 19.82
C GLN A 30 -7.77 -1.80 19.07
N GLY A 31 -8.84 -1.02 19.19
CA GLY A 31 -9.02 0.21 18.41
C GLY A 31 -8.59 1.48 19.13
N HIS A 32 -8.99 2.61 18.56
CA HIS A 32 -8.88 3.94 19.18
C HIS A 32 -7.43 4.34 19.47
N VAL A 33 -6.56 4.22 18.47
CA VAL A 33 -5.14 4.54 18.60
C VAL A 33 -4.81 5.83 17.87
N THR A 34 -4.22 6.77 18.58
CA THR A 34 -3.67 8.00 17.99
C THR A 34 -2.18 8.05 18.19
N VAL A 35 -1.43 8.25 17.10
CA VAL A 35 0.01 8.43 17.09
C VAL A 35 0.34 9.79 16.52
N THR A 36 1.11 10.59 17.26
CA THR A 36 1.51 11.94 16.82
C THR A 36 2.98 12.21 17.06
N HIS A 37 3.59 13.06 16.23
CA HIS A 37 4.96 13.56 16.43
C HIS A 37 5.99 12.42 16.58
N ALA A 38 5.97 11.44 15.69
CA ALA A 38 6.85 10.27 15.76
C ALA A 38 7.98 10.33 14.74
N LYS A 39 9.18 9.91 15.15
CA LYS A 39 10.32 9.63 14.27
C LYS A 39 10.61 8.14 14.31
N LEU A 40 10.65 7.50 13.16
CA LEU A 40 10.75 6.05 13.05
C LEU A 40 11.87 5.65 12.08
N HIS A 41 12.65 4.65 12.46
CA HIS A 41 13.63 4.01 11.58
C HIS A 41 13.67 2.50 11.83
N ALA A 42 13.57 1.72 10.75
CA ALA A 42 13.62 0.25 10.80
C ALA A 42 14.83 -0.29 10.01
N GLY A 43 15.70 -1.03 10.69
CA GLY A 43 16.92 -1.61 10.11
C GLY A 43 16.65 -2.71 9.08
N CYS A 44 15.85 -3.72 9.41
CA CYS A 44 15.54 -4.86 8.53
C CYS A 44 14.17 -4.76 7.87
N CYS A 45 13.22 -4.13 8.54
CA CYS A 45 11.82 -4.48 8.34
C CYS A 45 10.96 -3.23 8.11
N ASN A 46 9.78 -3.11 8.72
CA ASN A 46 8.81 -2.07 8.37
C ASN A 46 8.89 -0.89 9.35
N ALA A 47 8.72 0.35 8.86
CA ALA A 47 8.74 1.50 9.77
C ALA A 47 7.43 1.63 10.56
N LEU A 48 6.29 1.75 9.88
CA LEU A 48 4.97 1.79 10.49
C LEU A 48 4.10 0.68 9.91
N MET A 49 3.61 -0.24 10.75
CA MET A 49 3.03 -1.50 10.27
C MET A 49 1.82 -1.99 11.06
N PHE A 50 0.83 -2.52 10.36
CA PHE A 50 -0.14 -3.47 10.92
C PHE A 50 0.23 -4.89 10.51
N GLY A 51 0.32 -5.80 11.48
CA GLY A 51 0.66 -7.20 11.29
C GLY A 51 2.13 -7.52 11.59
N SER A 52 2.63 -8.70 11.25
CA SER A 52 1.94 -9.69 10.42
C SER A 52 0.79 -10.39 11.16
N GLU A 53 0.94 -10.65 12.44
CA GLU A 53 -0.02 -11.25 13.37
C GLU A 53 -1.29 -10.40 13.40
N THR A 54 -2.40 -10.93 12.86
CA THR A 54 -3.64 -10.16 12.69
C THR A 54 -4.89 -11.01 12.99
N CYS A 55 -5.00 -11.47 14.24
CA CYS A 55 -6.09 -12.31 14.73
C CYS A 55 -7.32 -11.55 15.24
N SER A 56 -7.15 -10.30 15.63
CA SER A 56 -8.21 -9.39 16.06
C SER A 56 -8.32 -8.21 15.12
N ASP A 57 -9.50 -7.62 15.05
CA ASP A 57 -9.80 -6.50 14.17
C ASP A 57 -9.11 -5.21 14.65
N PHE A 58 -8.77 -4.34 13.70
CA PHE A 58 -8.15 -3.04 13.95
C PHE A 58 -9.07 -1.95 13.40
N LYS A 59 -9.50 -1.03 14.27
CA LYS A 59 -10.41 0.05 13.89
C LYS A 59 -10.08 1.34 14.62
N ASP A 60 -10.26 2.47 13.95
CA ASP A 60 -10.06 3.81 14.50
C ASP A 60 -8.61 4.06 14.90
N TYR A 61 -7.79 4.27 13.86
CA TYR A 61 -6.36 4.56 13.98
C TYR A 61 -6.02 5.86 13.27
N VAL A 62 -5.29 6.74 13.95
CA VAL A 62 -4.83 8.02 13.42
C VAL A 62 -3.32 8.13 13.59
N PHE A 63 -2.63 8.43 12.49
CA PHE A 63 -1.20 8.71 12.44
C PHE A 63 -1.02 10.11 11.85
N ASP A 64 -0.59 11.07 12.65
CA ASP A 64 -0.38 12.47 12.22
C ASP A 64 1.02 12.94 12.59
N ASP A 65 1.67 13.71 11.72
CA ASP A 65 3.04 14.21 11.90
C ASP A 65 4.06 13.09 12.20
N ILE A 66 4.33 12.28 11.17
CA ILE A 66 5.24 11.13 11.26
C ILE A 66 6.42 11.32 10.29
N GLN A 67 7.63 11.12 10.80
CA GLN A 67 8.86 11.10 10.00
C GLN A 67 9.43 9.68 10.00
N ILE A 68 9.68 9.13 8.81
CA ILE A 68 10.33 7.83 8.63
C ILE A 68 11.64 8.03 7.85
N ASP A 69 12.77 7.68 8.47
CA ASP A 69 14.09 7.90 7.88
C ASP A 69 14.68 6.68 7.16
N GLY A 70 14.06 5.50 7.33
CA GLY A 70 14.46 4.31 6.61
C GLY A 70 13.65 3.06 6.98
N ALA A 71 13.47 2.18 5.99
CA ALA A 71 12.92 0.84 6.19
C ALA A 71 13.33 -0.08 5.03
N ASN A 72 13.82 -1.28 5.36
CA ASN A 72 14.20 -2.30 4.38
C ASN A 72 13.00 -3.14 3.87
N LYS A 73 11.79 -2.92 4.42
CA LYS A 73 10.51 -3.38 3.88
C LYS A 73 9.58 -2.18 3.63
N SER A 74 8.41 -2.14 4.29
CA SER A 74 7.39 -1.13 4.04
C SER A 74 7.62 0.11 4.89
N GLY A 75 7.40 1.29 4.32
CA GLY A 75 7.36 2.54 5.08
C GLY A 75 6.05 2.63 5.82
N LEU A 76 4.95 2.56 5.06
CA LEU A 76 3.59 2.42 5.56
C LEU A 76 3.05 1.06 5.13
N GLY A 77 3.00 0.11 6.06
CA GLY A 77 2.55 -1.26 5.83
C GLY A 77 1.22 -1.55 6.53
N LEU A 78 0.31 -2.21 5.81
CA LEU A 78 -0.97 -2.64 6.36
C LEU A 78 -1.32 -4.00 5.77
N VAL A 79 -1.24 -5.06 6.57
CA VAL A 79 -1.59 -6.40 6.11
C VAL A 79 -2.64 -7.05 7.00
N SER A 80 -3.61 -7.73 6.39
CA SER A 80 -4.49 -8.67 7.09
C SER A 80 -4.14 -10.08 6.62
N MET A 81 -3.47 -10.84 7.48
CA MET A 81 -2.95 -12.18 7.16
C MET A 81 -3.74 -13.29 7.85
N ASP A 82 -4.27 -13.02 9.04
CA ASP A 82 -4.89 -14.03 9.89
C ASP A 82 -6.39 -13.78 10.13
N GLY A 83 -7.02 -13.03 9.22
CA GLY A 83 -8.48 -12.85 9.20
C GLY A 83 -9.00 -11.59 9.88
N ALA A 84 -8.13 -10.68 10.31
CA ALA A 84 -8.56 -9.39 10.86
C ALA A 84 -9.30 -8.54 9.83
N ASN A 85 -10.32 -7.84 10.27
CA ASN A 85 -10.85 -6.68 9.57
C ASN A 85 -10.08 -5.44 10.01
N ILE A 86 -9.43 -4.78 9.07
CA ILE A 86 -8.73 -3.51 9.30
C ILE A 86 -9.54 -2.41 8.63
N SER A 87 -9.98 -1.42 9.42
CA SER A 87 -10.76 -0.32 8.89
C SER A 87 -10.55 0.99 9.63
N ASP A 88 -10.92 2.11 9.01
CA ASP A 88 -10.93 3.42 9.69
C ASP A 88 -9.52 3.80 10.16
N VAL A 89 -8.59 3.81 9.21
CA VAL A 89 -7.16 4.10 9.45
C VAL A 89 -6.75 5.32 8.63
N HIS A 90 -6.20 6.32 9.31
CA HIS A 90 -5.93 7.64 8.74
C HIS A 90 -4.46 8.02 8.93
N TYR A 91 -3.75 8.21 7.82
CA TYR A 91 -2.38 8.69 7.77
C TYR A 91 -2.35 10.13 7.27
N LYS A 92 -1.74 11.04 8.03
CA LYS A 92 -1.71 12.47 7.73
C LYS A 92 -0.34 13.08 7.99
N ASN A 93 0.10 14.01 7.14
CA ASN A 93 1.31 14.79 7.33
C ASN A 93 2.56 13.90 7.55
N ILE A 94 2.83 12.98 6.62
CA ILE A 94 3.91 12.00 6.77
C ILE A 94 5.02 12.27 5.75
N THR A 95 6.27 12.25 6.21
CA THR A 95 7.46 12.25 5.35
C THR A 95 8.22 10.95 5.52
N VAL A 96 8.49 10.26 4.41
CA VAL A 96 9.20 8.98 4.38
C VAL A 96 10.41 9.08 3.46
N LYS A 97 11.56 8.57 3.90
CA LYS A 97 12.79 8.47 3.09
C LYS A 97 13.38 7.08 3.19
N ASN A 98 14.20 6.73 2.19
CA ASN A 98 15.03 5.53 2.19
C ASN A 98 14.24 4.22 2.46
N VAL A 99 13.07 4.08 1.81
CA VAL A 99 12.16 2.94 1.99
C VAL A 99 12.12 1.99 0.81
N SER A 100 12.12 0.68 1.06
CA SER A 100 12.07 -0.33 0.00
C SER A 100 10.68 -0.46 -0.64
N SER A 101 9.61 -0.42 0.14
CA SER A 101 8.22 -0.46 -0.33
C SER A 101 7.46 0.76 0.24
N PRO A 102 7.13 1.78 -0.58
CA PRO A 102 6.55 3.04 -0.09
C PRO A 102 5.30 2.85 0.78
N ILE A 103 4.26 2.28 0.16
CA ILE A 103 2.97 1.94 0.78
C ILE A 103 2.61 0.52 0.36
N MET A 104 2.24 -0.31 1.31
CA MET A 104 1.85 -1.70 1.07
C MET A 104 0.53 -2.00 1.79
N GLN A 105 -0.48 -2.38 1.02
CA GLN A 105 -1.72 -2.96 1.53
C GLN A 105 -1.87 -4.37 0.98
N LYS A 106 -2.01 -5.37 1.86
CA LYS A 106 -2.18 -6.77 1.43
C LYS A 106 -3.16 -7.54 2.30
N ILE A 107 -4.13 -8.17 1.66
CA ILE A 107 -4.93 -9.23 2.28
C ILE A 107 -4.30 -10.57 1.90
N GLY A 108 -3.91 -11.35 2.91
CA GLY A 108 -3.32 -12.68 2.77
C GLY A 108 -4.19 -13.75 3.41
N THR A 109 -3.79 -15.00 3.23
CA THR A 109 -4.55 -16.19 3.64
C THR A 109 -3.76 -17.08 4.60
N ARG A 110 -2.90 -16.48 5.43
CA ARG A 110 -2.09 -17.23 6.41
C ARG A 110 -2.94 -17.88 7.50
N LYS A 111 -4.00 -17.20 7.98
CA LYS A 111 -5.09 -17.77 8.79
C LYS A 111 -4.63 -18.55 10.03
N ARG A 112 -3.64 -18.06 10.77
CA ARG A 112 -2.99 -18.84 11.85
C ARG A 112 -3.68 -18.80 13.21
N CYS A 113 -4.79 -18.08 13.35
CA CYS A 113 -5.51 -17.99 14.62
C CYS A 113 -6.19 -19.31 14.95
N GLY A 114 -6.28 -19.65 16.24
CA GLY A 114 -6.75 -20.96 16.68
C GLY A 114 -8.25 -21.21 16.49
N ASP A 115 -9.03 -20.21 16.07
CA ASP A 115 -10.47 -20.30 15.82
C ASP A 115 -10.82 -20.58 14.34
N GLY A 116 -9.83 -20.89 13.49
CA GLY A 116 -10.05 -21.18 12.07
C GLY A 116 -10.58 -19.97 11.29
N PRO A 117 -9.80 -18.86 11.24
CA PRO A 117 -10.29 -17.60 10.70
C PRO A 117 -10.56 -17.66 9.19
N GLY A 118 -11.54 -16.85 8.76
CA GLY A 118 -11.77 -16.53 7.35
C GLY A 118 -10.67 -15.65 6.75
N VAL A 119 -10.89 -15.18 5.52
CA VAL A 119 -10.05 -14.12 4.93
C VAL A 119 -10.49 -12.78 5.52
N GLY A 120 -9.53 -11.94 5.88
CA GLY A 120 -9.82 -10.63 6.48
C GLY A 120 -10.16 -9.56 5.45
N THR A 121 -10.28 -8.31 5.89
CA THR A 121 -10.60 -7.17 5.02
C THR A 121 -9.70 -5.96 5.33
N ILE A 122 -9.52 -5.10 4.33
CA ILE A 122 -8.90 -3.77 4.47
C ILE A 122 -9.83 -2.77 3.81
N LYS A 123 -10.38 -1.82 4.57
CA LYS A 123 -11.29 -0.80 4.01
C LYS A 123 -11.29 0.53 4.74
N ASN A 124 -11.73 1.60 4.07
CA ASN A 124 -11.88 2.93 4.68
C ASN A 124 -10.53 3.46 5.21
N ILE A 125 -9.57 3.63 4.31
CA ILE A 125 -8.21 4.07 4.63
C ILE A 125 -7.95 5.41 3.96
N THR A 126 -7.38 6.38 4.68
CA THR A 126 -6.98 7.67 4.07
C THR A 126 -5.50 7.93 4.23
N TYR A 127 -4.88 8.43 3.17
CA TYR A 127 -3.52 8.95 3.16
C TYR A 127 -3.58 10.40 2.70
N ASP A 128 -3.22 11.35 3.56
CA ASP A 128 -3.34 12.78 3.31
C ASP A 128 -2.02 13.51 3.56
N ASN A 129 -1.57 14.28 2.58
CA ASN A 129 -0.34 15.07 2.63
C ASN A 129 0.89 14.22 3.01
N ILE A 130 1.29 13.33 2.10
CA ILE A 130 2.40 12.39 2.32
C ILE A 130 3.45 12.56 1.23
N THR A 131 4.72 12.62 1.60
CA THR A 131 5.86 12.60 0.67
C THR A 131 6.77 11.43 0.97
N ILE A 132 7.08 10.62 -0.05
CA ILE A 132 7.90 9.40 0.09
C ILE A 132 9.04 9.40 -0.94
N ALA A 133 10.26 9.10 -0.48
CA ALA A 133 11.41 8.80 -1.33
C ALA A 133 11.87 7.35 -1.12
N GLY A 134 11.80 6.54 -2.19
CA GLY A 134 12.23 5.15 -2.17
C GLY A 134 13.76 4.99 -2.24
N LYS A 135 14.26 3.84 -1.80
CA LYS A 135 15.69 3.47 -1.89
C LYS A 135 15.98 2.49 -3.02
N SER A 136 17.21 2.54 -3.53
CA SER A 136 17.63 1.82 -4.75
C SER A 136 17.55 0.29 -4.67
N SER A 137 17.81 -0.31 -3.50
CA SER A 137 17.79 -1.77 -3.35
C SER A 137 17.59 -2.25 -1.90
N PRO A 138 16.67 -3.20 -1.62
CA PRO A 138 15.63 -3.66 -2.56
C PRO A 138 14.62 -2.54 -2.82
N GLN A 139 13.99 -2.55 -3.99
CA GLN A 139 12.96 -1.59 -4.37
C GLN A 139 11.68 -2.30 -4.82
N TYR A 140 10.53 -1.84 -4.33
CA TYR A 140 9.21 -2.32 -4.67
C TYR A 140 8.29 -1.13 -4.95
N SER A 141 7.35 -1.31 -5.87
CA SER A 141 6.32 -0.33 -6.19
C SER A 141 5.31 -0.24 -5.03
N ALA A 142 4.69 0.93 -4.87
CA ALA A 142 3.54 1.04 -3.97
C ALA A 142 2.45 0.05 -4.43
N THR A 143 1.90 -0.71 -3.49
CA THR A 143 1.11 -1.90 -3.80
C THR A 143 -0.18 -1.94 -2.99
N ILE A 144 -1.29 -2.22 -3.67
CA ILE A 144 -2.56 -2.63 -3.08
C ILE A 144 -2.90 -4.02 -3.63
N TRP A 145 -3.09 -4.99 -2.74
CA TRP A 145 -3.33 -6.39 -3.10
C TRP A 145 -4.49 -6.97 -2.28
N GLY A 146 -5.67 -7.11 -2.88
CA GLY A 146 -6.75 -7.94 -2.35
C GLY A 146 -6.47 -9.43 -2.58
N ALA A 147 -7.02 -10.30 -1.73
CA ALA A 147 -6.64 -11.72 -1.72
C ALA A 147 -7.16 -12.48 -2.95
N ASP A 148 -8.41 -12.22 -3.33
CA ASP A 148 -9.13 -12.87 -4.43
C ASP A 148 -10.37 -12.04 -4.82
N ALA A 149 -11.19 -12.53 -5.75
CA ALA A 149 -12.38 -11.85 -6.29
C ALA A 149 -13.48 -11.54 -5.24
N GLY A 150 -13.44 -12.16 -4.06
CA GLY A 150 -14.37 -11.90 -2.95
C GLY A 150 -13.79 -11.01 -1.85
N HIS A 151 -12.47 -10.75 -1.87
CA HIS A 151 -11.76 -10.09 -0.78
C HIS A 151 -10.89 -8.94 -1.31
N HIS A 152 -11.56 -7.91 -1.78
CA HIS A 152 -10.93 -6.71 -2.33
C HIS A 152 -10.52 -5.74 -1.22
N VAL A 153 -9.42 -5.01 -1.44
CA VAL A 153 -9.14 -3.79 -0.66
C VAL A 153 -10.08 -2.70 -1.14
N SER A 154 -10.77 -1.98 -0.24
CA SER A 154 -11.82 -1.04 -0.67
C SER A 154 -11.82 0.31 0.03
N ASN A 155 -12.40 1.32 -0.62
CA ASN A 155 -12.59 2.66 -0.06
C ASN A 155 -11.29 3.27 0.47
N VAL A 156 -10.30 3.42 -0.41
CA VAL A 156 -9.01 4.02 -0.06
C VAL A 156 -8.87 5.34 -0.78
N THR A 157 -8.56 6.40 -0.04
CA THR A 157 -8.32 7.73 -0.61
C THR A 157 -6.89 8.19 -0.36
N PHE A 158 -6.22 8.62 -1.42
CA PHE A 158 -4.93 9.28 -1.39
C PHE A 158 -5.11 10.74 -1.79
N THR A 159 -4.88 11.67 -0.87
CA THR A 159 -4.94 13.11 -1.10
C THR A 159 -3.53 13.69 -0.99
N ASN A 160 -3.05 14.32 -2.06
CA ASN A 160 -1.71 14.94 -2.11
C ASN A 160 -0.58 13.98 -1.64
N VAL A 161 -0.60 12.74 -2.14
CA VAL A 161 0.45 11.74 -1.86
C VAL A 161 1.47 11.73 -3.00
N LYS A 162 2.73 12.02 -2.68
CA LYS A 162 3.83 12.14 -3.64
C LYS A 162 4.86 11.06 -3.37
N ILE A 163 5.17 10.25 -4.37
CA ILE A 163 6.18 9.19 -4.27
C ILE A 163 7.25 9.40 -5.34
N ASN A 164 8.50 9.60 -4.94
CA ASN A 164 9.65 9.45 -5.82
C ASN A 164 10.22 8.04 -5.63
N VAL A 165 10.24 7.25 -6.70
CA VAL A 165 10.86 5.93 -6.69
C VAL A 165 12.27 6.00 -7.30
N PRO A 166 13.17 5.05 -6.98
CA PRO A 166 14.49 5.02 -7.61
C PRO A 166 14.41 4.85 -9.13
N GLY A 167 13.44 4.05 -9.60
CA GLY A 167 13.26 3.72 -11.02
C GLY A 167 14.39 2.86 -11.58
N GLY A 168 14.64 2.99 -12.88
CA GLY A 168 15.73 2.29 -13.57
C GLY A 168 15.41 0.87 -14.05
N SER A 169 14.14 0.45 -14.01
CA SER A 169 13.76 -0.87 -14.54
C SER A 169 13.46 -0.84 -16.04
N SER A 170 13.82 -1.92 -16.75
CA SER A 170 13.40 -2.16 -18.13
C SER A 170 11.91 -2.50 -18.21
N SER A 171 11.38 -2.56 -19.44
CA SER A 171 10.02 -3.02 -19.67
C SER A 171 9.88 -4.47 -19.19
N THR A 172 8.73 -4.80 -18.60
CA THR A 172 8.39 -6.15 -18.16
C THR A 172 7.00 -6.53 -18.67
N SER A 173 6.68 -7.82 -18.66
CA SER A 173 5.32 -8.30 -18.91
C SER A 173 4.35 -7.66 -17.93
N THR A 174 3.20 -7.20 -18.43
CA THR A 174 2.12 -6.62 -17.61
C THR A 174 1.20 -7.67 -17.00
N GLY A 175 1.56 -8.96 -17.08
CA GLY A 175 0.80 -10.04 -16.45
C GLY A 175 0.78 -9.92 -14.92
N LEU A 176 -0.20 -10.57 -14.29
CA LEU A 176 -0.31 -10.63 -12.83
C LEU A 176 0.95 -11.28 -12.24
N PRO A 177 1.68 -10.61 -11.33
CA PRO A 177 2.85 -11.21 -10.68
C PRO A 177 2.47 -12.42 -9.83
N SER A 178 3.44 -13.31 -9.60
CA SER A 178 3.28 -14.36 -8.59
C SER A 178 3.05 -13.76 -7.20
N ASN A 179 2.33 -14.49 -6.35
CA ASN A 179 2.10 -14.10 -4.97
C ASN A 179 2.12 -15.34 -4.07
N ASN A 180 2.92 -15.29 -2.99
CA ASN A 180 2.73 -16.19 -1.86
C ASN A 180 1.67 -15.58 -0.92
N ALA A 181 0.49 -16.18 -0.88
CA ALA A 181 -0.63 -15.67 -0.12
C ALA A 181 -0.45 -15.76 1.41
N THR A 182 0.46 -16.61 1.91
CA THR A 182 0.73 -16.78 3.35
C THR A 182 1.92 -15.98 3.85
N ASP A 183 2.70 -15.36 2.95
CA ASP A 183 3.82 -14.46 3.28
C ASP A 183 3.37 -13.00 3.17
N TYR A 184 3.66 -12.17 4.17
CA TYR A 184 3.27 -10.76 4.22
C TYR A 184 4.35 -9.81 3.67
N ASN A 185 5.58 -10.28 3.50
CA ASN A 185 6.69 -9.41 3.11
C ASN A 185 6.47 -8.82 1.71
N PRO A 186 6.96 -7.60 1.38
CA PRO A 186 6.81 -7.04 0.05
C PRO A 186 7.31 -7.98 -1.08
N LYS A 187 8.38 -8.75 -0.82
CA LYS A 187 8.93 -9.76 -1.74
C LYS A 187 8.02 -10.96 -2.02
N SER A 188 6.95 -11.15 -1.24
CA SER A 188 5.99 -12.24 -1.44
C SER A 188 5.23 -12.10 -2.76
N ILE A 189 5.14 -10.87 -3.27
CA ILE A 189 4.63 -10.55 -4.60
C ILE A 189 5.84 -10.36 -5.50
N GLY A 190 5.82 -10.99 -6.68
CA GLY A 190 6.86 -10.84 -7.70
C GLY A 190 7.03 -9.40 -8.20
N THR A 191 7.82 -9.23 -9.26
CA THR A 191 8.08 -7.91 -9.85
C THR A 191 6.78 -7.25 -10.28
N ARG A 192 6.42 -6.13 -9.64
CA ARG A 192 5.24 -5.36 -10.02
C ARG A 192 5.47 -4.70 -11.39
N PRO A 193 4.55 -4.85 -12.35
CA PRO A 193 4.66 -4.27 -13.70
C PRO A 193 4.36 -2.76 -13.76
N ALA A 194 4.61 -2.03 -12.68
CA ALA A 194 4.51 -0.58 -12.59
C ALA A 194 5.69 -0.05 -11.77
N TYR A 195 6.20 1.14 -12.06
CA TYR A 195 7.20 1.78 -11.19
C TYR A 195 6.55 2.46 -9.99
N GLY A 196 5.34 3.01 -10.16
CA GLY A 196 4.62 3.77 -9.13
C GLY A 196 3.66 2.90 -8.34
N TRP A 197 2.47 2.66 -8.90
CA TRP A 197 1.38 1.93 -8.26
C TRP A 197 1.03 0.63 -8.98
N PHE A 198 0.97 -0.47 -8.23
CA PHE A 198 0.36 -1.71 -8.65
C PHE A 198 -0.86 -2.02 -7.78
N ILE A 199 -2.03 -2.12 -8.40
CA ILE A 199 -3.33 -2.26 -7.72
C ILE A 199 -4.00 -3.52 -8.25
N HIS A 200 -4.30 -4.47 -7.37
CA HIS A 200 -4.91 -5.75 -7.71
C HIS A 200 -6.04 -6.10 -6.73
N ASN A 201 -7.19 -6.55 -7.23
CA ASN A 201 -8.39 -6.89 -6.44
C ASN A 201 -8.72 -5.74 -5.47
N ALA A 202 -9.10 -4.60 -6.03
CA ALA A 202 -9.37 -3.40 -5.25
C ALA A 202 -10.55 -2.60 -5.81
N ASP A 203 -11.33 -1.99 -4.93
CA ASP A 203 -12.53 -1.25 -5.32
C ASP A 203 -12.57 0.14 -4.67
N HIS A 204 -13.10 1.14 -5.38
CA HIS A 204 -13.28 2.49 -4.84
C HIS A 204 -11.96 3.11 -4.34
N ILE A 205 -10.94 3.08 -5.20
CA ILE A 205 -9.62 3.66 -4.92
C ILE A 205 -9.53 5.02 -5.59
N THR A 206 -9.33 6.07 -4.80
CA THR A 206 -9.33 7.45 -5.28
C THR A 206 -7.99 8.12 -5.00
N PHE A 207 -7.42 8.74 -6.03
CA PHE A 207 -6.25 9.60 -5.96
C PHE A 207 -6.66 11.04 -6.30
N ASN A 208 -6.48 11.95 -5.34
CA ASN A 208 -6.80 13.37 -5.44
C ASN A 208 -5.51 14.19 -5.30
N GLY A 209 -4.95 14.63 -6.42
CA GLY A 209 -3.65 15.28 -6.47
C GLY A 209 -2.50 14.30 -6.22
N GLY A 210 -1.34 14.85 -5.84
CA GLY A 210 -0.14 14.04 -5.63
C GLY A 210 0.43 13.48 -6.94
N GLY A 211 1.18 12.40 -6.85
CA GLY A 211 1.74 11.75 -8.04
C GLY A 211 2.93 10.82 -7.78
N VAL A 212 3.43 10.26 -8.88
CA VAL A 212 4.61 9.38 -8.88
C VAL A 212 5.68 9.89 -9.84
N SER A 213 6.94 9.88 -9.41
CA SER A 213 8.10 10.24 -10.23
C SER A 213 9.21 9.21 -10.04
N PHE A 214 10.22 9.22 -10.89
CA PHE A 214 11.39 8.38 -10.72
C PHE A 214 12.68 9.19 -10.72
N THR A 215 13.71 8.70 -10.01
CA THR A 215 15.06 9.28 -10.11
C THR A 215 15.75 8.84 -11.40
N ASN A 216 15.60 7.57 -11.77
CA ASN A 216 16.16 6.99 -12.98
C ASN A 216 15.04 6.54 -13.91
N ALA A 217 15.21 6.80 -15.21
CA ALA A 217 14.23 6.45 -16.22
C ALA A 217 13.76 4.99 -16.10
N ASP A 218 12.45 4.79 -15.99
CA ASP A 218 11.82 3.47 -15.86
C ASP A 218 10.90 3.21 -17.05
N SER A 219 10.91 1.96 -17.53
CA SER A 219 10.11 1.52 -18.69
C SER A 219 8.82 0.81 -18.29
N ARG A 220 8.52 0.66 -17.00
CA ARG A 220 7.22 0.19 -16.51
C ARG A 220 6.22 1.35 -16.49
N ALA A 221 4.93 1.04 -16.41
CA ALA A 221 3.88 2.06 -16.30
C ALA A 221 3.96 2.79 -14.95
N ALA A 222 3.46 4.03 -14.88
CA ALA A 222 3.28 4.75 -13.62
C ALA A 222 2.27 4.05 -12.72
N VAL A 223 1.18 3.56 -13.35
CA VAL A 223 0.08 2.88 -12.70
C VAL A 223 -0.26 1.63 -13.50
N LEU A 224 -0.42 0.51 -12.80
CA LEU A 224 -1.09 -0.67 -13.35
C LEU A 224 -2.16 -1.16 -12.37
N VAL A 225 -3.37 -1.32 -12.90
CA VAL A 225 -4.56 -1.77 -12.17
C VAL A 225 -5.09 -3.05 -12.81
N ASN A 226 -5.34 -4.06 -12.00
CA ASN A 226 -5.79 -5.38 -12.44
C ASN A 226 -6.98 -5.87 -11.58
N ALA A 227 -8.06 -6.31 -12.21
CA ALA A 227 -9.25 -6.88 -11.54
C ALA A 227 -9.79 -5.94 -10.44
N ALA A 228 -10.35 -4.81 -10.85
CA ALA A 228 -10.70 -3.72 -9.94
C ALA A 228 -12.00 -3.04 -10.36
N SER A 229 -12.58 -2.23 -9.48
CA SER A 229 -13.72 -1.37 -9.83
C SER A 229 -13.62 0.02 -9.23
N ALA A 230 -14.25 1.00 -9.89
CA ALA A 230 -14.34 2.38 -9.42
C ALA A 230 -12.97 2.99 -9.02
N ILE A 231 -12.05 3.06 -9.98
CA ILE A 231 -10.69 3.58 -9.77
C ILE A 231 -10.59 4.99 -10.34
N LYS A 232 -10.25 5.97 -9.51
CA LYS A 232 -10.26 7.38 -9.91
C LYS A 232 -8.94 8.07 -9.64
N PHE A 233 -8.41 8.74 -10.65
CA PHE A 233 -7.28 9.65 -10.58
C PHE A 233 -7.76 11.05 -10.97
N THR A 234 -7.61 12.03 -10.07
CA THR A 234 -7.98 13.43 -10.29
C THR A 234 -6.78 14.31 -9.94
N GLY A 235 -6.23 15.04 -10.91
CA GLY A 235 -5.05 15.88 -10.70
C GLY A 235 -3.79 15.10 -10.29
N PHE A 236 -3.75 13.78 -10.52
CA PHE A 236 -2.61 12.93 -10.21
C PHE A 236 -1.48 13.16 -11.22
N SER A 237 -0.28 13.48 -10.75
CA SER A 237 0.89 13.66 -11.61
C SER A 237 1.68 12.38 -11.78
N PHE A 238 2.34 12.25 -12.92
CA PHE A 238 3.19 11.11 -13.21
C PHE A 238 4.35 11.51 -14.13
N GLU A 239 5.50 10.87 -13.94
CA GLU A 239 6.61 10.97 -14.88
C GLU A 239 6.41 9.97 -16.03
N LYS A 240 6.59 10.41 -17.29
CA LYS A 240 6.32 9.57 -18.45
C LYS A 240 7.27 8.38 -18.51
N SER A 241 6.69 7.19 -18.65
CA SER A 241 7.44 5.94 -18.80
C SER A 241 8.27 5.94 -20.09
N ARG A 242 9.42 5.26 -20.09
CA ARG A 242 10.14 4.91 -21.33
C ARG A 242 9.50 3.76 -22.09
N GLY A 243 8.56 3.05 -21.46
CA GLY A 243 7.73 2.03 -22.09
C GLY A 243 6.61 2.63 -22.94
N PRO A 244 5.74 1.76 -23.51
CA PRO A 244 4.67 2.18 -24.41
C PRO A 244 3.51 2.88 -23.68
N ASN A 245 3.27 2.55 -22.41
CA ASN A 245 2.10 3.00 -21.65
C ASN A 245 2.52 3.67 -20.34
N ASP A 246 1.78 4.69 -19.93
CA ASP A 246 1.92 5.33 -18.63
C ASP A 246 0.91 4.76 -17.63
N PHE A 247 -0.29 4.39 -18.10
CA PHE A 247 -1.37 3.81 -17.31
C PHE A 247 -1.85 2.53 -17.98
N VAL A 248 -1.98 1.46 -17.19
CA VAL A 248 -2.46 0.16 -17.66
C VAL A 248 -3.63 -0.30 -16.81
N PHE A 249 -4.78 -0.54 -17.43
CA PHE A 249 -5.98 -1.09 -16.81
C PHE A 249 -6.29 -2.46 -17.43
N GLN A 250 -6.51 -3.44 -16.56
CA GLN A 250 -6.83 -4.82 -16.95
C GLN A 250 -8.04 -5.29 -16.15
N ASN A 251 -9.14 -5.60 -16.82
CA ASN A 251 -10.39 -6.05 -16.19
C ASN A 251 -10.87 -5.06 -15.10
N VAL A 252 -10.86 -3.76 -15.43
CA VAL A 252 -11.29 -2.69 -14.51
C VAL A 252 -12.67 -2.18 -14.88
N ASN A 253 -13.63 -2.32 -13.97
CA ASN A 253 -14.97 -1.79 -14.17
C ASN A 253 -15.06 -0.35 -13.64
N GLY A 254 -14.98 0.63 -14.55
CA GLY A 254 -15.07 2.05 -14.23
C GLY A 254 -13.76 2.65 -13.72
N TYR A 255 -12.84 2.95 -14.62
CA TYR A 255 -11.68 3.80 -14.34
C TYR A 255 -11.89 5.25 -14.81
N CYS A 256 -11.27 6.20 -14.13
CA CYS A 256 -11.25 7.62 -14.47
C CYS A 256 -9.82 8.14 -14.36
N ALA A 257 -9.20 8.51 -15.47
CA ALA A 257 -7.77 8.86 -15.56
C ALA A 257 -7.55 10.37 -15.82
N GLN A 258 -8.08 11.24 -14.96
CA GLN A 258 -7.91 12.70 -15.03
C GLN A 258 -6.57 13.13 -14.39
N ALA A 259 -5.46 12.71 -14.97
CA ALA A 259 -4.11 13.02 -14.51
C ALA A 259 -3.66 14.45 -14.91
N THR A 260 -2.56 14.96 -14.34
CA THR A 260 -1.91 16.19 -14.83
C THR A 260 -1.20 15.88 -16.14
N GLY A 261 -1.86 16.15 -17.27
CA GLY A 261 -1.40 15.81 -18.62
C GLY A 261 -2.14 14.62 -19.22
N THR A 262 -1.73 14.20 -20.41
CA THR A 262 -2.39 13.12 -21.17
C THR A 262 -1.58 11.83 -21.08
N PRO A 263 -1.98 10.85 -20.24
CA PRO A 263 -1.30 9.55 -20.16
C PRO A 263 -1.52 8.71 -21.41
N ARG A 264 -0.53 7.89 -21.79
CA ARG A 264 -0.72 6.79 -22.73
C ARG A 264 -1.39 5.64 -21.99
N VAL A 265 -2.62 5.31 -22.37
CA VAL A 265 -3.46 4.33 -21.67
C VAL A 265 -3.58 3.04 -22.47
N SER A 266 -3.38 1.91 -21.80
CA SER A 266 -3.84 0.58 -22.27
C SER A 266 -4.96 0.09 -21.34
N ALA A 267 -6.09 -0.35 -21.88
CA ALA A 267 -7.29 -0.67 -21.11
C ALA A 267 -7.97 -1.97 -21.57
N SER A 268 -7.31 -3.11 -21.37
CA SER A 268 -7.85 -4.42 -21.77
C SER A 268 -8.99 -4.84 -20.84
N GLY A 269 -10.14 -5.24 -21.40
CA GLY A 269 -11.31 -5.70 -20.64
C GLY A 269 -11.83 -4.67 -19.62
N SER A 270 -11.54 -3.38 -19.83
CA SER A 270 -11.79 -2.32 -18.86
C SER A 270 -12.74 -1.27 -19.42
N SER A 271 -13.57 -0.69 -18.57
CA SER A 271 -14.52 0.38 -18.91
C SER A 271 -14.11 1.69 -18.25
N GLN A 272 -14.20 2.78 -19.00
CA GLN A 272 -13.97 4.15 -18.52
C GLN A 272 -15.27 4.73 -17.94
N SER A 273 -15.19 5.50 -16.85
CA SER A 273 -16.35 6.08 -16.14
C SER A 273 -16.36 7.62 -16.04
N CYS A 274 -15.33 8.27 -16.59
CA CYS A 274 -15.19 9.69 -16.86
C CYS A 274 -14.26 9.81 -18.09
#